data_AF-A0A7V4YW02-F1
#
_entry.id   AF-A0A7V4YW02-F1
#
_cell.length_a   1.000
_cell.length_b   1.000
_cell.length_c   1.000
_cell.angle_alpha   90.00
_cell.angle_beta   90.00
_cell.angle_gamma   90.00
#
_symmetry.space_group_name_H-M   'P 1'
#
loop_
_entity.id
_entity.type
_entity.pdbx_description
1 polymer ?
#
loop_
_entity_poly.entity_id
_entity_poly.type
_entity_poly.pdbx_seq_one_letter_code
_entity_poly.pdbx_strand_id
1 'polypeptide(L)'
;MSAEIQSTRIFIAYSSKDLEFQRELKNHLEPLVRNKRIVVMDNYAINPGDNWDEKIGQMLERSDIVLLLLSADALASPHFFREARIAIEQRRRGRTDIIPVKLRPCDLDDEPLLQELDLLEMLPEKDVPVVKWQHRDEAYVSILKGLKKVLREREEASLTREQRVQQEADEATARKKKEEERRAREEAKRLKKDQGGKNRAEAERFFNLGYAASDFNEKIKHYSKAIELNPDYTNAYNNRGLAKNNLGQHAEAIKDYDQAIRLNPDYALVYYNRGDAKRSAGQNAEAIKDYDQAIRINPDDADAYINRGLVKYNLGQYAEAIKDYDHAIQLDPDDAIAYHNRGIAKNDLGQYAEAVKDCNQAIRLKPDYVKAYINRGVAKRGLGQHAEAIKDYDQAIRLDPNYALIYYNRGNAKRDLYQNAEAIKDYDHAIRLNPDYADAYNNRGVAKQNLGLREEAKKDYQKAFSIDPNLEIAKNNLKKLG
;
A
#
# COMPACT_ATOMS: atom_id res chain seq x y z
N MET A 1 3.21 13.57 -51.01
CA MET A 1 3.81 14.56 -51.94
C MET A 1 4.42 13.79 -53.09
N SER A 2 4.04 14.10 -54.33
CA SER A 2 4.62 13.51 -55.55
C SER A 2 6.11 13.85 -55.58
N ALA A 3 7.00 12.86 -55.49
CA ALA A 3 8.43 13.08 -55.60
C ALA A 3 8.74 13.59 -57.02
N GLU A 4 9.16 14.85 -57.13
CA GLU A 4 9.73 15.39 -58.36
C GLU A 4 11.01 14.58 -58.63
N ILE A 5 10.95 13.63 -59.57
CA ILE A 5 12.11 12.81 -59.92
C ILE A 5 13.14 13.75 -60.54
N GLN A 6 14.17 14.08 -59.77
CA GLN A 6 15.31 14.85 -60.24
C GLN A 6 16.01 14.06 -61.34
N SER A 7 16.02 14.59 -62.56
CA SER A 7 16.63 13.91 -63.71
C SER A 7 18.14 13.71 -63.48
N THR A 8 18.65 12.50 -63.76
CA THR A 8 20.07 12.18 -63.58
C THR A 8 20.92 12.85 -64.66
N ARG A 9 21.89 13.68 -64.29
CA ARG A 9 22.79 14.37 -65.22
C ARG A 9 23.92 13.44 -65.65
N ILE A 10 24.04 13.20 -66.94
CA ILE A 10 25.04 12.32 -67.54
C ILE A 10 25.99 13.14 -68.40
N PHE A 11 27.28 13.03 -68.14
CA PHE A 11 28.33 13.60 -68.97
C PHE A 11 29.00 12.52 -69.80
N ILE A 12 29.34 12.81 -71.06
CA ILE A 12 30.01 11.87 -71.96
C ILE A 12 31.40 12.42 -72.31
N ALA A 13 32.45 11.76 -71.83
CA ALA A 13 33.84 12.08 -72.15
C ALA A 13 34.32 11.21 -73.32
N TYR A 14 34.90 11.81 -74.36
CA TYR A 14 35.31 11.10 -75.58
C TYR A 14 36.42 11.83 -76.35
N SER A 15 37.14 11.10 -77.21
CA SER A 15 38.10 11.71 -78.15
C SER A 15 37.38 12.36 -79.33
N SER A 16 37.91 13.44 -79.90
CA SER A 16 37.36 14.04 -81.13
C SER A 16 37.35 13.05 -82.31
N LYS A 17 38.26 12.07 -82.31
CA LYS A 17 38.32 10.97 -83.29
C LYS A 17 37.23 9.89 -83.08
N ASP A 18 36.50 9.98 -81.96
CA ASP A 18 35.41 9.06 -81.58
C ASP A 18 34.03 9.70 -81.68
N LEU A 19 33.95 10.90 -82.28
CA LEU A 19 32.71 11.68 -82.39
C LEU A 19 31.56 10.89 -83.05
N GLU A 20 31.86 10.01 -84.00
CA GLU A 20 30.87 9.13 -84.63
C GLU A 20 30.18 8.22 -83.60
N PHE A 21 30.97 7.52 -82.77
CA PHE A 21 30.45 6.64 -81.71
C PHE A 21 29.67 7.40 -80.64
N GLN A 22 30.12 8.61 -80.31
CA GLN A 22 29.41 9.46 -79.37
C GLN A 22 28.03 9.86 -79.90
N ARG A 23 27.93 10.26 -81.18
CA ARG A 23 26.66 10.62 -81.82
C ARG A 23 25.71 9.44 -81.88
N GLU A 24 26.20 8.28 -82.29
CA GLU A 24 25.43 7.04 -82.30
C GLU A 24 24.90 6.70 -80.90
N LEU A 25 25.75 6.75 -79.86
CA LEU A 25 25.34 6.54 -78.47
C LEU A 25 24.29 7.56 -78.00
N LYS A 26 24.45 8.83 -78.36
CA LYS A 26 23.52 9.90 -77.99
C LYS A 26 22.12 9.68 -78.58
N ASN A 27 22.03 9.22 -79.82
CA ASN A 27 20.75 8.84 -80.45
C ASN A 27 20.07 7.71 -79.67
N HIS A 28 20.86 6.72 -79.23
CA HIS A 28 20.37 5.61 -78.41
C HIS A 28 19.93 6.04 -77.00
N LEU A 29 20.52 7.11 -76.44
CA LEU A 29 20.11 7.70 -75.16
C LEU A 29 18.84 8.55 -75.23
N GLU A 30 18.43 9.00 -76.42
CA GLU A 30 17.32 9.94 -76.61
C GLU A 30 15.98 9.51 -75.96
N PRO A 31 15.57 8.22 -75.98
CA PRO A 31 14.37 7.78 -75.27
C PRO A 31 14.42 8.03 -73.75
N LEU A 32 15.60 7.92 -73.12
CA LEU A 32 15.77 8.20 -71.69
C LEU A 32 15.73 9.70 -71.40
N VAL A 33 16.21 10.52 -72.33
CA VAL A 33 16.14 11.99 -72.27
C VAL A 33 14.69 12.47 -72.41
N ARG A 34 13.95 11.96 -73.40
CA ARG A 34 12.52 12.32 -73.62
C ARG A 34 11.64 12.00 -72.41
N ASN A 35 11.93 10.90 -71.72
CA ASN A 35 11.23 10.50 -70.50
C ASN A 35 11.73 11.23 -69.23
N LYS A 36 12.55 12.28 -69.37
CA LYS A 36 13.14 13.07 -68.27
C LYS A 36 13.89 12.23 -67.23
N ARG A 37 14.31 11.01 -67.57
CA ARG A 37 15.08 10.16 -66.65
C ARG A 37 16.52 10.62 -66.55
N ILE A 38 17.07 11.08 -67.67
CA ILE A 38 18.44 11.58 -67.76
C ILE A 38 18.48 12.94 -68.46
N VAL A 39 19.51 13.71 -68.18
CA VAL A 39 19.91 14.91 -68.92
C VAL A 39 21.33 14.68 -69.43
N VAL A 40 21.54 14.63 -70.75
CA VAL A 40 22.86 14.42 -71.33
C VAL A 40 23.57 15.76 -71.52
N MET A 41 24.79 15.85 -71.02
CA MET A 41 25.70 16.98 -71.08
C MET A 41 26.84 16.64 -72.06
N ASP A 42 27.17 17.54 -72.99
CA ASP A 42 28.12 17.31 -74.09
C ASP A 42 29.07 18.51 -74.27
N ASN A 43 30.31 18.24 -74.69
CA ASN A 43 31.41 19.20 -74.72
C ASN A 43 31.42 20.08 -75.98
N TYR A 44 30.71 19.71 -77.04
CA TYR A 44 30.74 20.46 -78.32
C TYR A 44 29.76 21.63 -78.43
N ALA A 45 29.26 22.16 -77.30
CA ALA A 45 28.57 23.45 -77.25
C ALA A 45 29.51 24.63 -76.88
N ILE A 46 30.82 24.39 -76.76
CA ILE A 46 31.82 25.39 -76.35
C ILE A 46 32.64 25.82 -77.58
N ASN A 47 32.60 27.11 -77.94
CA ASN A 47 33.35 27.65 -79.08
C ASN A 47 34.87 27.64 -78.80
N PRO A 48 35.74 27.41 -79.82
CA PRO A 48 37.19 27.55 -79.67
C PRO A 48 37.53 28.99 -79.23
N GLY A 49 38.07 29.16 -78.02
CA GLY A 49 38.44 30.47 -77.44
C GLY A 49 37.84 30.79 -76.07
N ASP A 50 36.81 30.05 -75.62
CA ASP A 50 36.30 30.14 -74.24
C ASP A 50 37.23 29.42 -73.24
N ASN A 51 37.10 29.71 -71.93
CA ASN A 51 37.79 29.02 -70.82
C ASN A 51 37.29 27.56 -70.68
N TRP A 52 37.59 26.76 -71.70
CA TRP A 52 37.08 25.42 -71.99
C TRP A 52 37.25 24.50 -70.78
N ASP A 53 38.41 24.58 -70.14
CA ASP A 53 38.79 23.79 -68.98
C ASP A 53 37.92 24.00 -67.74
N GLU A 54 37.53 25.25 -67.46
CA GLU A 54 36.71 25.58 -66.29
C GLU A 54 35.26 25.11 -66.49
N LYS A 55 34.73 25.30 -67.70
CA LYS A 55 33.37 24.89 -68.06
C LYS A 55 33.20 23.37 -67.99
N ILE A 56 34.18 22.61 -68.51
CA ILE A 56 34.16 21.14 -68.43
C ILE A 56 34.27 20.65 -66.98
N GLY A 57 35.13 21.26 -66.16
CA GLY A 57 35.22 20.95 -64.74
C GLY A 57 33.89 21.14 -64.01
N GLN A 58 33.21 22.28 -64.22
CA GLN A 58 31.90 22.55 -63.63
C GLN A 58 30.81 21.59 -64.11
N MET A 59 30.86 21.16 -65.38
CA MET A 59 29.92 20.18 -65.92
C MET A 59 30.12 18.81 -65.28
N LEU A 60 31.36 18.35 -65.15
CA LEU A 60 31.71 17.09 -64.49
C LEU A 60 31.35 17.09 -62.99
N GLU A 61 31.57 18.20 -62.28
CA GLU A 61 31.20 18.32 -60.86
C GLU A 61 29.69 18.26 -60.62
N ARG A 62 28.90 18.68 -61.60
CA ARG A 62 27.43 18.62 -61.57
C ARG A 62 26.89 17.33 -62.18
N SER A 63 27.73 16.46 -62.68
CA SER A 63 27.29 15.23 -63.32
C SER A 63 27.11 14.14 -62.29
N ASP A 64 25.93 13.53 -62.34
CA ASP A 64 25.59 12.44 -61.47
C ASP A 64 26.26 11.16 -62.02
N ILE A 65 26.34 10.98 -63.35
CA ILE A 65 27.03 9.87 -64.01
C ILE A 65 27.98 10.41 -65.08
N VAL A 66 29.17 9.83 -65.22
CA VAL A 66 30.12 10.09 -66.30
C VAL A 66 30.32 8.83 -67.13
N LEU A 67 29.98 8.89 -68.42
CA LEU A 67 30.30 7.86 -69.41
C LEU A 67 31.68 8.17 -70.00
N LEU A 68 32.67 7.30 -69.76
CA LEU A 68 34.01 7.44 -70.33
C LEU A 68 34.12 6.57 -71.59
N LEU A 69 34.14 7.18 -72.78
CA LEU A 69 34.24 6.45 -74.04
C LEU A 69 35.72 6.13 -74.34
N LEU A 70 36.09 4.86 -74.17
CA LEU A 70 37.47 4.36 -74.21
C LEU A 70 37.86 3.88 -75.62
N SER A 71 38.99 4.40 -76.10
CA SER A 71 39.65 4.00 -77.34
C SER A 71 41.14 4.35 -77.24
N ALA A 72 41.99 3.78 -78.09
CA ALA A 72 43.41 4.18 -78.14
C ALA A 72 43.59 5.69 -78.39
N ASP A 73 42.71 6.30 -79.19
CA ASP A 73 42.71 7.73 -79.46
C ASP A 73 42.19 8.59 -78.28
N ALA A 74 41.35 8.03 -77.42
CA ALA A 74 40.92 8.67 -76.17
C ALA A 74 42.05 8.64 -75.14
N LEU A 75 42.74 7.52 -75.00
CA LEU A 75 43.88 7.39 -74.10
C LEU A 75 45.07 8.27 -74.51
N ALA A 76 45.27 8.49 -75.81
CA ALA A 76 46.28 9.42 -76.31
C ALA A 76 45.87 10.91 -76.21
N SER A 77 44.65 11.23 -75.77
CA SER A 77 44.13 12.61 -75.70
C SER A 77 44.33 13.23 -74.32
N PRO A 78 45.10 14.33 -74.18
CA PRO A 78 45.26 15.04 -72.91
C PRO A 78 43.95 15.56 -72.32
N HIS A 79 42.99 15.92 -73.19
CA HIS A 79 41.67 16.41 -72.78
C HIS A 79 40.84 15.30 -72.13
N PHE A 80 40.76 14.13 -72.77
CA PHE A 80 40.05 12.97 -72.24
C PHE A 80 40.65 12.55 -70.89
N PHE A 81 41.98 12.53 -70.80
CA PHE A 81 42.67 12.14 -69.57
C PHE A 81 42.32 13.03 -68.38
N ARG A 82 42.20 14.34 -68.62
CA ARG A 82 41.79 15.29 -67.59
C ARG A 82 40.33 15.09 -67.15
N GLU A 83 39.43 14.84 -68.10
CA GLU A 83 38.02 14.55 -67.82
C GLU A 83 37.88 13.27 -66.99
N ALA A 84 38.60 12.20 -67.36
CA ALA A 84 38.66 10.96 -66.62
C ALA A 84 39.18 11.17 -65.19
N ARG A 85 40.26 11.96 -65.02
CA ARG A 85 40.80 12.28 -63.68
C ARG A 85 39.77 12.93 -62.77
N ILE A 86 39.08 13.96 -63.27
CA ILE A 86 38.06 14.69 -62.49
C ILE A 86 36.91 13.74 -62.13
N ALA A 87 36.46 12.92 -63.07
CA ALA A 87 35.41 11.93 -62.81
C ALA A 87 35.82 10.95 -61.71
N ILE A 88 37.04 10.41 -61.77
CA ILE A 88 37.59 9.46 -60.78
C ILE A 88 37.66 10.11 -59.38
N GLU A 89 38.13 11.36 -59.29
CA GLU A 89 38.15 12.08 -58.02
C GLU A 89 36.75 12.30 -57.43
N GLN A 90 35.76 12.64 -58.25
CA GLN A 90 34.38 12.82 -57.78
C GLN A 90 33.75 11.48 -57.38
N ARG A 91 34.10 10.38 -58.06
CA ARG A 91 33.66 9.03 -57.69
C ARG A 91 34.22 8.59 -56.35
N ARG A 92 35.52 8.82 -56.10
CA ARG A 92 36.16 8.56 -54.78
C ARG A 92 35.48 9.33 -53.64
N ARG A 93 34.92 10.51 -53.94
CA ARG A 93 34.13 11.31 -53.00
C ARG A 93 32.66 10.89 -52.90
N GLY A 94 32.25 9.83 -53.61
CA GLY A 94 30.88 9.32 -53.65
C GLY A 94 29.88 10.26 -54.35
N ARG A 95 30.36 11.18 -55.19
CA ARG A 95 29.53 12.23 -55.81
C ARG A 95 29.07 11.91 -57.23
N THR A 96 29.86 11.14 -57.98
CA THR A 96 29.52 10.73 -59.35
C THR A 96 29.76 9.25 -59.55
N ASP A 97 28.98 8.62 -60.42
CA ASP A 97 29.23 7.26 -60.89
C ASP A 97 29.95 7.29 -62.23
N ILE A 98 30.89 6.37 -62.43
CA ILE A 98 31.63 6.26 -63.69
C ILE A 98 31.20 4.98 -64.37
N ILE A 99 30.91 5.09 -65.67
CA ILE A 99 30.62 3.94 -66.52
C ILE A 99 31.63 3.96 -67.68
N PRO A 100 32.64 3.09 -67.65
CA PRO A 100 33.58 2.99 -68.75
C PRO A 100 32.93 2.25 -69.93
N VAL A 101 33.08 2.81 -71.13
CA VAL A 101 32.47 2.32 -72.37
C VAL A 101 33.56 2.06 -73.41
N LYS A 102 33.88 0.81 -73.68
CA LYS A 102 34.91 0.40 -74.64
C LYS A 102 34.42 0.51 -76.07
N LEU A 103 34.87 1.53 -76.79
CA LEU A 103 34.56 1.71 -78.20
C LEU A 103 35.48 0.87 -79.09
N ARG A 104 36.79 0.92 -78.83
CA ARG A 104 37.85 0.20 -79.58
C ARG A 104 38.75 -0.57 -78.62
N PRO A 105 39.52 -1.56 -79.11
CA PRO A 105 40.59 -2.16 -78.31
C PRO A 105 41.55 -1.07 -77.80
N CYS A 106 41.78 -1.05 -76.50
CA CYS A 106 42.71 -0.16 -75.83
C CYS A 106 43.19 -0.87 -74.55
N ASP A 107 44.43 -0.58 -74.17
CA ASP A 107 45.05 -1.10 -72.95
C ASP A 107 45.02 0.00 -71.88
N LEU A 108 44.54 -0.33 -70.69
CA LEU A 108 44.48 0.59 -69.54
C LEU A 108 45.69 0.41 -68.60
N ASP A 109 46.50 -0.63 -68.80
CA ASP A 109 47.64 -0.97 -67.93
C ASP A 109 48.76 0.07 -67.98
N ASP A 110 48.89 0.78 -69.10
CA ASP A 110 49.94 1.77 -69.34
C ASP A 110 49.79 3.05 -68.49
N GLU A 111 48.66 3.26 -67.81
CA GLU A 111 48.37 4.50 -67.10
C GLU A 111 47.72 4.27 -65.71
N PRO A 112 48.47 4.44 -64.60
CA PRO A 112 48.03 4.08 -63.25
C PRO A 112 46.72 4.72 -62.78
N LEU A 113 46.39 5.92 -63.28
CA LEU A 113 45.14 6.60 -62.96
C LEU A 113 43.91 5.85 -63.51
N LEU A 114 44.05 5.16 -64.63
CA LEU A 114 42.93 4.51 -65.32
C LEU A 114 42.73 3.05 -64.92
N GLN A 115 43.67 2.45 -64.19
CA GLN A 115 43.54 1.11 -63.61
C GLN A 115 42.33 1.00 -62.65
N GLU A 116 41.87 2.10 -62.06
CA GLU A 116 40.63 2.13 -61.28
C GLU A 116 39.37 1.85 -62.11
N LEU A 117 39.43 2.06 -63.42
CA LEU A 117 38.31 1.79 -64.33
C LEU A 117 38.17 0.30 -64.62
N ASP A 118 39.24 -0.50 -64.55
CA ASP A 118 39.18 -1.97 -64.70
C ASP A 118 38.40 -2.66 -63.58
N LEU A 119 38.27 -1.99 -62.43
CA LEU A 119 37.48 -2.46 -61.31
C LEU A 119 35.97 -2.20 -61.50
N LEU A 120 35.58 -1.50 -62.58
CA LEU A 120 34.19 -1.17 -62.90
C LEU A 120 33.64 -2.10 -63.98
N GLU A 121 32.31 -2.22 -64.03
CA GLU A 121 31.64 -2.99 -65.08
C GLU A 121 31.82 -2.29 -66.44
N MET A 122 32.72 -2.83 -67.27
CA MET A 122 33.00 -2.35 -68.63
C MET A 122 31.80 -2.63 -69.56
N LEU A 123 31.35 -1.59 -70.28
CA LEU A 123 30.30 -1.70 -71.29
C LEU A 123 30.88 -1.53 -72.71
N PRO A 124 30.33 -2.16 -73.76
CA PRO A 124 29.29 -3.19 -73.76
C PRO A 124 29.67 -4.46 -72.97
N GLU A 125 28.68 -5.28 -72.59
CA GLU A 125 28.86 -6.49 -71.78
C GLU A 125 30.04 -7.38 -72.26
N LYS A 126 30.75 -7.99 -71.30
CA LYS A 126 31.92 -8.87 -71.52
C LYS A 126 33.17 -8.18 -72.08
N ASP A 127 33.31 -6.87 -71.87
CA ASP A 127 34.48 -6.10 -72.31
C ASP A 127 34.73 -6.16 -73.83
N VAL A 128 33.67 -6.40 -74.62
CA VAL A 128 33.76 -6.49 -76.08
C VAL A 128 33.62 -5.08 -76.67
N PRO A 129 34.66 -4.52 -77.31
CA PRO A 129 34.61 -3.17 -77.87
C PRO A 129 33.51 -3.02 -78.93
N VAL A 130 32.82 -1.88 -78.97
CA VAL A 130 31.72 -1.60 -79.93
C VAL A 130 32.10 -1.96 -81.38
N VAL A 131 33.34 -1.67 -81.80
CA VAL A 131 33.81 -1.98 -83.18
C VAL A 131 33.89 -3.47 -83.52
N LYS A 132 33.88 -4.37 -82.53
CA LYS A 132 33.94 -5.83 -82.74
C LYS A 132 32.55 -6.47 -82.84
N TRP A 133 31.47 -5.71 -82.65
CA TRP A 133 30.11 -6.23 -82.78
C TRP A 133 29.70 -6.33 -84.26
N GLN A 134 28.98 -7.40 -84.60
CA GLN A 134 28.47 -7.60 -85.96
C GLN A 134 27.49 -6.49 -86.38
N HIS A 135 26.68 -6.01 -85.42
CA HIS A 135 25.80 -4.87 -85.57
C HIS A 135 26.03 -3.89 -84.41
N ARG A 136 26.42 -2.64 -84.70
CA ARG A 136 26.74 -1.64 -83.66
C ARG A 136 25.55 -1.29 -82.76
N ASP A 137 24.33 -1.34 -83.29
CA ASP A 137 23.10 -1.06 -82.51
C ASP A 137 22.94 -2.01 -81.31
N GLU A 138 23.35 -3.28 -81.46
CA GLU A 138 23.31 -4.26 -80.38
C GLU A 138 24.28 -3.89 -79.24
N ALA A 139 25.44 -3.31 -79.59
CA ALA A 139 26.42 -2.81 -78.63
C ALA A 139 25.85 -1.64 -77.81
N TYR A 140 25.15 -0.71 -78.46
CA TYR A 140 24.50 0.42 -77.78
C TYR A 140 23.32 0.00 -76.91
N VAL A 141 22.56 -1.02 -77.32
CA VAL A 141 21.51 -1.61 -76.48
C VAL A 141 22.10 -2.23 -75.20
N SER A 142 23.25 -2.88 -75.30
CA SER A 142 24.00 -3.39 -74.14
C SER A 142 24.45 -2.26 -73.20
N ILE A 143 25.00 -1.17 -73.75
CA ILE A 143 25.37 0.02 -72.97
C ILE A 143 24.15 0.62 -72.24
N LEU A 144 23.01 0.76 -72.92
CA LEU A 144 21.77 1.27 -72.32
C LEU A 144 21.25 0.37 -71.19
N LYS A 145 21.40 -0.95 -71.32
CA LYS A 145 21.01 -1.90 -70.28
C LYS A 145 21.85 -1.71 -69.02
N GLY A 146 23.17 -1.57 -69.17
CA GLY A 146 24.09 -1.25 -68.07
C GLY A 146 23.75 0.09 -67.40
N LEU A 147 23.53 1.14 -68.18
CA LEU A 147 23.13 2.45 -67.65
C LEU A 147 21.80 2.40 -66.88
N LYS A 148 20.78 1.71 -67.40
CA LYS A 148 19.48 1.54 -66.72
C LYS A 148 19.59 0.79 -65.39
N LYS A 149 20.58 -0.08 -65.22
CA LYS A 149 20.86 -0.76 -63.96
C LYS A 149 21.37 0.24 -62.92
N VAL A 150 22.41 1.01 -63.25
CA VAL A 150 22.98 2.05 -62.38
C VAL A 150 21.94 3.09 -61.95
N LEU A 151 21.07 3.51 -62.88
CA LEU A 151 19.97 4.45 -62.57
C LEU A 151 18.99 3.90 -61.53
N ARG A 152 18.64 2.61 -61.60
CA ARG A 152 17.72 1.97 -60.63
C ARG A 152 18.34 1.85 -59.24
N GLU A 153 19.60 1.42 -59.18
CA GLU A 153 20.32 1.27 -57.90
C GLU A 153 20.40 2.60 -57.13
N ARG A 154 20.53 3.72 -57.85
CA ARG A 154 20.47 5.06 -57.26
C ARG A 154 19.10 5.50 -56.77
N GLU A 155 18.05 5.20 -57.51
CA GLU A 155 16.67 5.49 -57.11
C GLU A 155 16.30 4.74 -55.81
N GLU A 156 16.77 3.49 -55.64
CA GLU A 156 16.52 2.68 -54.44
C GLU A 156 17.28 3.18 -53.19
N ALA A 157 18.52 3.66 -53.37
CA ALA A 157 19.34 4.18 -52.28
C ALA A 157 18.81 5.50 -51.66
N SER A 158 18.18 6.36 -52.47
CA SER A 158 17.61 7.64 -51.99
C SER A 158 16.35 7.43 -51.15
N LEU A 159 15.44 6.56 -51.59
CA LEU A 159 14.21 6.19 -50.87
C LEU A 159 14.50 5.63 -49.48
N THR A 160 15.53 4.79 -49.36
CA THR A 160 15.91 4.15 -48.09
C THR A 160 16.42 5.16 -47.05
N ARG A 161 17.07 6.25 -47.49
CA ARG A 161 17.64 7.26 -46.59
C ARG A 161 16.56 8.14 -45.96
N GLU A 162 15.53 8.51 -46.72
CA GLU A 162 14.41 9.32 -46.22
C GLU A 162 13.61 8.58 -45.15
N GLN A 163 13.36 7.27 -45.36
CA GLN A 163 12.66 6.43 -44.39
C GLN A 163 13.37 6.36 -43.03
N ARG A 164 14.71 6.31 -43.03
CA ARG A 164 15.51 6.26 -41.78
C ARG A 164 15.44 7.58 -40.99
N VAL A 165 15.49 8.72 -41.67
CA VAL A 165 15.39 10.03 -41.01
C VAL A 165 14.02 10.23 -40.36
N GLN A 166 12.95 9.79 -41.02
CA GLN A 166 11.60 9.87 -40.47
C GLN A 166 11.45 8.97 -39.23
N GLN A 167 11.97 7.74 -39.29
CA GLN A 167 11.94 6.81 -38.16
C GLN A 167 12.71 7.36 -36.94
N GLU A 168 13.88 7.97 -37.14
CA GLU A 168 14.66 8.57 -36.05
C GLU A 168 13.93 9.77 -35.41
N ALA A 169 13.23 10.58 -36.20
CA ALA A 169 12.43 11.70 -35.69
C ALA A 169 11.24 11.22 -34.84
N ASP A 170 10.55 10.17 -35.29
CA ASP A 170 9.42 9.58 -34.57
C ASP A 170 9.89 8.91 -33.26
N GLU A 171 11.04 8.20 -33.30
CA GLU A 171 11.66 7.63 -32.11
C GLU A 171 12.13 8.70 -31.11
N ALA A 172 12.71 9.80 -31.58
CA ALA A 172 13.12 10.91 -30.72
C ALA A 172 11.93 11.57 -30.02
N THR A 173 10.82 11.71 -30.75
CA THR A 173 9.55 12.25 -30.20
C THR A 173 8.95 11.29 -29.17
N ALA A 174 8.94 9.99 -29.45
CA ALA A 174 8.49 8.97 -28.51
C ALA A 174 9.35 8.92 -27.23
N ARG A 175 10.68 9.06 -27.37
CA ARG A 175 11.61 9.13 -26.23
C ARG A 175 11.33 10.34 -25.34
N LYS A 176 11.13 11.54 -25.92
CA LYS A 176 10.76 12.75 -25.17
C LYS A 176 9.45 12.57 -24.40
N LYS A 177 8.41 12.03 -25.03
CA LYS A 177 7.12 11.77 -24.38
C LYS A 177 7.25 10.81 -23.19
N LYS A 178 8.04 9.73 -23.36
CA LYS A 178 8.29 8.73 -22.31
C LYS A 178 9.09 9.32 -21.13
N GLU A 179 10.04 10.22 -21.40
CA GLU A 179 10.80 10.96 -20.38
C GLU A 179 9.89 11.89 -19.56
N GLU A 180 8.98 12.61 -20.21
CA GLU A 180 8.01 13.50 -19.56
C GLU A 180 7.03 12.73 -18.67
N GLU A 181 6.48 11.62 -19.16
CA GLU A 181 5.60 10.73 -18.37
C GLU A 181 6.33 10.17 -17.14
N ARG A 182 7.62 9.81 -17.28
CA ARG A 182 8.46 9.36 -16.15
C ARG A 182 8.61 10.47 -15.11
N ARG A 183 8.94 11.70 -15.53
CA ARG A 183 9.09 12.86 -14.63
C ARG A 183 7.79 13.17 -13.89
N ALA A 184 6.66 13.22 -14.60
CA ALA A 184 5.35 13.45 -14.00
C ALA A 184 5.00 12.37 -12.96
N ARG A 185 5.31 11.10 -13.24
CA ARG A 185 5.09 9.99 -12.28
C ARG A 185 5.98 10.11 -11.04
N GLU A 186 7.24 10.53 -11.19
CA GLU A 186 8.16 10.74 -10.07
C GLU A 186 7.73 11.94 -9.21
N GLU A 187 7.31 13.05 -9.82
CA GLU A 187 6.78 14.22 -9.12
C GLU A 187 5.49 13.90 -8.37
N ALA A 188 4.54 13.19 -9.00
CA ALA A 188 3.32 12.74 -8.33
C ALA A 188 3.61 11.83 -7.12
N LYS A 189 4.64 10.98 -7.21
CA LYS A 189 5.10 10.17 -6.05
C LYS A 189 5.66 11.05 -4.93
N ARG A 190 6.46 12.07 -5.26
CA ARG A 190 7.01 13.02 -4.27
C ARG A 190 5.91 13.80 -3.57
N LEU A 191 4.94 14.35 -4.32
CA LEU A 191 3.81 15.09 -3.76
C LEU A 191 2.94 14.22 -2.85
N LYS A 192 2.65 12.96 -3.25
CA LYS A 192 1.94 12.02 -2.37
C LYS A 192 2.69 11.72 -1.07
N LYS A 193 4.03 11.60 -1.14
CA LYS A 193 4.86 11.37 0.05
C LYS A 193 4.88 12.59 0.98
N ASP A 194 4.97 13.79 0.42
CA ASP A 194 4.94 15.05 1.19
C ASP A 194 3.57 15.25 1.86
N GLN A 195 2.47 15.04 1.12
CA GLN A 195 1.12 15.10 1.67
C GLN A 195 0.89 14.03 2.75
N GLY A 196 1.38 12.81 2.54
CA GLY A 196 1.33 11.75 3.56
C GLY A 196 2.10 12.12 4.83
N GLY A 197 3.25 12.80 4.70
CA GLY A 197 4.01 13.34 5.84
C GLY A 197 3.23 14.42 6.60
N LYS A 198 2.63 15.38 5.89
CA LYS A 198 1.79 16.43 6.48
C LYS A 198 0.56 15.86 7.19
N ASN A 199 -0.15 14.94 6.55
CA ASN A 199 -1.31 14.27 7.13
C ASN A 199 -0.94 13.51 8.41
N ARG A 200 0.23 12.84 8.47
CA ARG A 200 0.69 12.16 9.68
C ARG A 200 0.99 13.13 10.82
N ALA A 201 1.67 14.25 10.54
CA ALA A 201 1.95 15.27 11.55
C ALA A 201 0.65 15.93 12.07
N GLU A 202 -0.32 16.16 11.20
CA GLU A 202 -1.61 16.70 11.58
C GLU A 202 -2.46 15.68 12.35
N ALA A 203 -2.41 14.40 11.97
CA ALA A 203 -3.04 13.32 12.73
C ALA A 203 -2.50 13.24 14.16
N GLU A 204 -1.18 13.37 14.32
CA GLU A 204 -0.51 13.42 15.63
C GLU A 204 -1.01 14.59 16.48
N ARG A 205 -1.16 15.77 15.88
CA ARG A 205 -1.72 16.93 16.56
C ARG A 205 -3.14 16.67 17.08
N PHE A 206 -4.01 16.11 16.24
CA PHE A 206 -5.38 15.77 16.66
C PHE A 206 -5.41 14.65 17.72
N PHE A 207 -4.51 13.67 17.63
CA PHE A 207 -4.37 12.65 18.66
C PHE A 207 -4.04 13.27 20.02
N ASN A 208 -3.07 14.19 20.07
CA ASN A 208 -2.68 14.89 21.30
C ASN A 208 -3.80 15.79 21.86
N LEU A 209 -4.59 16.44 20.99
CA LEU A 209 -5.80 17.16 21.42
C LEU A 209 -6.83 16.22 22.05
N GLY A 210 -7.04 15.03 21.48
CA GLY A 210 -7.91 14.01 22.06
C GLY A 210 -7.40 13.49 23.40
N TYR A 211 -6.08 13.41 23.58
CA TYR A 211 -5.49 13.05 24.87
C TYR A 211 -5.78 14.11 25.94
N ALA A 212 -5.62 15.39 25.61
CA ALA A 212 -5.80 16.52 26.53
C ALA A 212 -7.27 16.88 26.82
N ALA A 213 -8.21 16.56 25.92
CA ALA A 213 -9.63 16.87 26.11
C ALA A 213 -10.20 16.20 27.38
N SER A 214 -11.07 16.89 28.10
CA SER A 214 -11.69 16.34 29.32
C SER A 214 -12.99 15.58 29.04
N ASP A 215 -13.77 16.02 28.05
CA ASP A 215 -15.05 15.41 27.68
C ASP A 215 -14.88 14.27 26.67
N PHE A 216 -15.59 13.15 26.87
CA PHE A 216 -15.45 11.97 26.00
C PHE A 216 -15.95 12.20 24.56
N ASN A 217 -16.96 13.04 24.32
CA ASN A 217 -17.41 13.34 22.96
C ASN A 217 -16.35 14.17 22.21
N GLU A 218 -15.72 15.12 22.90
CA GLU A 218 -14.61 15.90 22.35
C GLU A 218 -13.40 15.00 22.04
N LYS A 219 -13.03 14.08 22.96
CA LYS A 219 -12.02 13.05 22.70
C LYS A 219 -12.33 12.27 21.42
N ILE A 220 -13.56 11.78 21.27
CA ILE A 220 -14.01 11.02 20.09
C ILE A 220 -13.87 11.84 18.81
N LYS A 221 -14.24 13.13 18.84
CA LYS A 221 -14.11 14.03 17.68
C LYS A 221 -12.65 14.17 17.24
N HIS A 222 -11.75 14.43 18.18
CA HIS A 222 -10.32 14.58 17.89
C HIS A 222 -9.68 13.29 17.39
N TYR A 223 -9.92 12.15 18.05
CA TYR A 223 -9.40 10.88 17.57
C TYR A 223 -9.97 10.47 16.20
N SER A 224 -11.24 10.81 15.93
CA SER A 224 -11.83 10.58 14.60
C SER A 224 -11.13 11.37 13.52
N LYS A 225 -10.75 12.63 13.80
CA LYS A 225 -9.98 13.42 12.84
C LYS A 225 -8.56 12.90 12.65
N ALA A 226 -7.92 12.43 13.72
CA ALA A 226 -6.62 11.77 13.63
C ALA A 226 -6.67 10.51 12.75
N ILE A 227 -7.72 9.70 12.88
CA ILE A 227 -7.97 8.51 12.06
C ILE A 227 -8.26 8.86 10.59
N GLU A 228 -9.05 9.92 10.34
CA GLU A 228 -9.33 10.39 8.97
C GLU A 228 -8.05 10.79 8.23
N LEU A 229 -7.11 11.44 8.94
CA LEU A 229 -5.83 11.88 8.39
C LEU A 229 -4.81 10.74 8.30
N ASN A 230 -4.85 9.78 9.23
CA ASN A 230 -4.01 8.60 9.27
C ASN A 230 -4.82 7.34 9.62
N PRO A 231 -5.37 6.61 8.63
CA PRO A 231 -6.18 5.41 8.85
C PRO A 231 -5.44 4.23 9.49
N ASP A 232 -4.12 4.27 9.55
CA ASP A 232 -3.29 3.23 10.18
C ASP A 232 -2.91 3.61 11.63
N TYR A 233 -3.52 4.67 12.20
CA TYR A 233 -3.18 5.16 13.52
C TYR A 233 -3.80 4.31 14.64
N THR A 234 -3.16 3.18 14.93
CA THR A 234 -3.58 2.20 15.95
C THR A 234 -3.97 2.81 17.30
N ASN A 235 -3.14 3.70 17.88
CA ASN A 235 -3.42 4.31 19.19
C ASN A 235 -4.69 5.20 19.16
N ALA A 236 -4.96 5.87 18.04
CA ALA A 236 -6.16 6.69 17.91
C ALA A 236 -7.43 5.83 17.92
N TYR A 237 -7.40 4.65 17.28
CA TYR A 237 -8.50 3.68 17.38
C TYR A 237 -8.68 3.18 18.81
N ASN A 238 -7.61 2.76 19.50
CA ASN A 238 -7.69 2.32 20.89
C ASN A 238 -8.31 3.40 21.79
N ASN A 239 -7.81 4.64 21.72
CA ASN A 239 -8.25 5.70 22.61
C ASN A 239 -9.65 6.22 22.27
N ARG A 240 -10.06 6.17 20.99
CA ARG A 240 -11.45 6.42 20.60
C ARG A 240 -12.38 5.34 21.11
N GLY A 241 -11.96 4.07 21.02
CA GLY A 241 -12.68 2.93 21.59
C GLY A 241 -12.87 3.10 23.11
N LEU A 242 -11.82 3.50 23.82
CA LEU A 242 -11.87 3.76 25.26
C LEU A 242 -12.86 4.88 25.61
N ALA A 243 -12.82 5.99 24.88
CA ALA A 243 -13.76 7.10 25.08
C ALA A 243 -15.22 6.67 24.82
N LYS A 244 -15.47 5.90 23.77
CA LYS A 244 -16.81 5.34 23.47
C LYS A 244 -17.28 4.36 24.55
N ASN A 245 -16.39 3.51 25.05
CA ASN A 245 -16.72 2.55 26.10
C ASN A 245 -17.15 3.26 27.40
N ASN A 246 -16.47 4.35 27.76
CA ASN A 246 -16.84 5.19 28.90
C ASN A 246 -18.19 5.89 28.74
N LEU A 247 -18.65 6.11 27.51
CA LEU A 247 -20.01 6.61 27.20
C LEU A 247 -21.07 5.51 27.12
N GLY A 248 -20.73 4.24 27.40
CA GLY A 248 -21.62 3.10 27.26
C GLY A 248 -21.83 2.62 25.82
N GLN A 249 -21.10 3.19 24.84
CA GLN A 249 -21.17 2.81 23.42
C GLN A 249 -20.29 1.59 23.16
N HIS A 250 -20.60 0.47 23.83
CA HIS A 250 -19.76 -0.72 23.85
C HIS A 250 -19.57 -1.34 22.46
N ALA A 251 -20.62 -1.37 21.63
CA ALA A 251 -20.54 -1.96 20.28
C ALA A 251 -19.62 -1.16 19.35
N GLU A 252 -19.68 0.17 19.40
CA GLU A 252 -18.83 1.06 18.62
C GLU A 252 -17.39 1.06 19.13
N ALA A 253 -17.20 0.90 20.44
CA ALA A 253 -15.88 0.71 21.04
C ALA A 253 -15.22 -0.58 20.54
N ILE A 254 -15.96 -1.69 20.55
CA ILE A 254 -15.48 -2.98 20.05
C ILE A 254 -15.03 -2.89 18.59
N LYS A 255 -15.77 -2.19 17.72
CA LYS A 255 -15.37 -1.97 16.31
C LYS A 255 -14.04 -1.22 16.17
N ASP A 256 -13.80 -0.24 17.03
CA ASP A 256 -12.54 0.51 17.04
C ASP A 256 -11.39 -0.37 17.52
N TYR A 257 -11.59 -1.16 18.58
CA TYR A 257 -10.59 -2.12 19.04
C TYR A 257 -10.30 -3.21 18.00
N ASP A 258 -11.30 -3.70 17.27
CA ASP A 258 -11.11 -4.65 16.17
C ASP A 258 -10.21 -4.07 15.08
N GLN A 259 -10.38 -2.78 14.75
CA GLN A 259 -9.51 -2.12 13.78
C GLN A 259 -8.09 -1.91 14.33
N ALA A 260 -7.95 -1.52 15.61
CA ALA A 260 -6.64 -1.41 16.25
C ALA A 260 -5.90 -2.77 16.27
N ILE A 261 -6.59 -3.87 16.56
CA ILE A 261 -6.02 -5.23 16.52
C ILE A 261 -5.64 -5.64 15.09
N ARG A 262 -6.44 -5.30 14.09
CA ARG A 262 -6.07 -5.54 12.67
C ARG A 262 -4.78 -4.83 12.28
N LEU A 263 -4.55 -3.62 12.79
CA LEU A 263 -3.36 -2.82 12.51
C LEU A 263 -2.15 -3.28 13.33
N ASN A 264 -2.34 -3.67 14.58
CA ASN A 264 -1.31 -4.21 15.47
C ASN A 264 -1.83 -5.40 16.31
N PRO A 265 -1.62 -6.64 15.83
CA PRO A 265 -2.08 -7.85 16.52
C PRO A 265 -1.37 -8.15 17.85
N ASP A 266 -0.24 -7.51 18.14
CA ASP A 266 0.54 -7.72 19.36
C ASP A 266 0.33 -6.59 20.39
N TYR A 267 -0.77 -5.83 20.27
CA TYR A 267 -1.07 -4.75 21.20
C TYR A 267 -1.93 -5.22 22.39
N ALA A 268 -1.28 -5.71 23.44
CA ALA A 268 -1.93 -6.27 24.63
C ALA A 268 -3.06 -5.38 25.21
N LEU A 269 -2.79 -4.08 25.36
CA LEU A 269 -3.74 -3.10 25.91
C LEU A 269 -5.07 -3.04 25.13
N VAL A 270 -5.05 -3.26 23.82
CA VAL A 270 -6.27 -3.22 23.00
C VAL A 270 -7.13 -4.45 23.27
N TYR A 271 -6.53 -5.62 23.45
CA TYR A 271 -7.25 -6.83 23.86
C TYR A 271 -7.86 -6.65 25.24
N TYR A 272 -7.08 -6.14 26.20
CA TYR A 272 -7.58 -5.80 27.54
C TYR A 272 -8.81 -4.89 27.47
N ASN A 273 -8.69 -3.75 26.77
CA ASN A 273 -9.77 -2.77 26.63
C ASN A 273 -11.01 -3.33 25.90
N ARG A 274 -10.81 -4.19 24.90
CA ARG A 274 -11.91 -4.87 24.20
C ARG A 274 -12.59 -5.90 25.08
N GLY A 275 -11.82 -6.64 25.89
CA GLY A 275 -12.33 -7.55 26.90
C GLY A 275 -13.23 -6.82 27.90
N ASP A 276 -12.82 -5.64 28.34
CA ASP A 276 -13.57 -4.83 29.30
C ASP A 276 -14.88 -4.26 28.71
N ALA A 277 -14.84 -3.86 27.44
CA ALA A 277 -16.03 -3.45 26.70
C ALA A 277 -17.01 -4.62 26.50
N LYS A 278 -16.51 -5.80 26.13
CA LYS A 278 -17.31 -7.03 25.98
C LYS A 278 -17.93 -7.47 27.30
N ARG A 279 -17.18 -7.42 28.40
CA ARG A 279 -17.69 -7.67 29.76
C ARG A 279 -18.84 -6.72 30.09
N SER A 280 -18.66 -5.42 29.84
CA SER A 280 -19.71 -4.42 30.07
C SER A 280 -20.95 -4.66 29.19
N ALA A 281 -20.77 -5.21 27.99
CA ALA A 281 -21.85 -5.64 27.09
C ALA A 281 -22.47 -7.01 27.45
N GLY A 282 -22.02 -7.67 28.52
CA GLY A 282 -22.49 -9.01 28.93
C GLY A 282 -21.92 -10.19 28.12
N GLN A 283 -20.97 -9.93 27.21
CA GLN A 283 -20.30 -10.93 26.36
C GLN A 283 -19.12 -11.58 27.12
N ASN A 284 -19.44 -12.27 28.22
CA ASN A 284 -18.45 -12.76 29.18
C ASN A 284 -17.47 -13.78 28.58
N ALA A 285 -17.93 -14.69 27.73
CA ALA A 285 -17.05 -15.70 27.12
C ALA A 285 -16.03 -15.08 26.16
N GLU A 286 -16.45 -14.11 25.36
CA GLU A 286 -15.59 -13.37 24.44
C GLU A 286 -14.65 -12.41 25.19
N ALA A 287 -15.08 -11.87 26.33
CA ALA A 287 -14.22 -11.08 27.21
C ALA A 287 -13.06 -11.91 27.76
N ILE A 288 -13.32 -13.13 28.24
CA ILE A 288 -12.27 -14.05 28.70
C ILE A 288 -11.23 -14.31 27.61
N LYS A 289 -11.66 -14.59 26.37
CA LYS A 289 -10.73 -14.82 25.25
C LYS A 289 -9.83 -13.61 24.97
N ASP A 290 -10.36 -12.40 25.12
CA ASP A 290 -9.57 -11.19 24.94
C ASP A 290 -8.58 -10.98 26.09
N TYR A 291 -8.97 -11.23 27.34
CA TYR A 291 -8.03 -11.23 28.46
C TYR A 291 -6.95 -12.30 28.33
N ASP A 292 -7.30 -13.51 27.88
CA ASP A 292 -6.33 -14.58 27.61
C ASP A 292 -5.28 -14.12 26.60
N GLN A 293 -5.71 -13.43 25.54
CA GLN A 293 -4.81 -12.89 24.53
C GLN A 293 -3.97 -11.72 25.05
N ALA A 294 -4.54 -10.82 25.85
CA ALA A 294 -3.81 -9.73 26.49
C ALA A 294 -2.70 -10.28 27.39
N ILE A 295 -3.02 -11.26 28.24
CA ILE A 295 -2.10 -11.95 29.14
C ILE A 295 -1.02 -12.72 28.35
N ARG A 296 -1.39 -13.37 27.24
CA ARG A 296 -0.41 -14.07 26.40
C ARG A 296 0.64 -13.13 25.82
N ILE A 297 0.25 -11.89 25.48
CA ILE A 297 1.14 -10.87 24.93
C ILE A 297 1.93 -10.17 26.05
N ASN A 298 1.26 -9.83 27.15
CA ASN A 298 1.87 -9.21 28.34
C ASN A 298 1.53 -10.02 29.60
N PRO A 299 2.38 -10.99 29.99
CA PRO A 299 2.10 -11.88 31.12
C PRO A 299 2.21 -11.21 32.50
N ASP A 300 2.77 -9.99 32.56
CA ASP A 300 2.99 -9.24 33.80
C ASP A 300 1.86 -8.22 34.08
N ASP A 301 0.76 -8.26 33.33
CA ASP A 301 -0.40 -7.38 33.49
C ASP A 301 -1.35 -7.89 34.59
N ALA A 302 -1.14 -7.44 35.83
CA ALA A 302 -1.97 -7.83 36.98
C ALA A 302 -3.46 -7.49 36.79
N ASP A 303 -3.78 -6.35 36.18
CA ASP A 303 -5.15 -5.90 35.94
C ASP A 303 -5.90 -6.84 34.98
N ALA A 304 -5.20 -7.37 33.97
CA ALA A 304 -5.78 -8.36 33.06
C ALA A 304 -6.16 -9.66 33.79
N TYR A 305 -5.35 -10.13 34.74
CA TYR A 305 -5.72 -11.28 35.58
C TYR A 305 -6.91 -10.96 36.49
N ILE A 306 -6.91 -9.79 37.16
CA ILE A 306 -8.01 -9.40 38.04
C ILE A 306 -9.34 -9.35 37.27
N ASN A 307 -9.36 -8.72 36.10
CA ASN A 307 -10.58 -8.59 35.31
C ASN A 307 -11.04 -9.91 34.71
N ARG A 308 -10.12 -10.78 34.25
CA ARG A 308 -10.48 -12.15 33.84
C ARG A 308 -11.05 -12.96 35.00
N GLY A 309 -10.44 -12.85 36.18
CA GLY A 309 -10.91 -13.47 37.42
C GLY A 309 -12.30 -12.98 37.80
N LEU A 310 -12.58 -11.69 37.65
CA LEU A 310 -13.90 -11.11 37.92
C LEU A 310 -14.97 -11.67 36.97
N VAL A 311 -14.67 -11.82 35.69
CA VAL A 311 -15.61 -12.45 34.73
C VAL A 311 -15.86 -13.90 35.10
N LYS A 312 -14.81 -14.68 35.40
CA LYS A 312 -14.94 -16.08 35.83
C LYS A 312 -15.76 -16.20 37.12
N TYR A 313 -15.53 -15.32 38.09
CA TYR A 313 -16.31 -15.25 39.32
C TYR A 313 -17.80 -15.02 39.02
N ASN A 314 -18.14 -14.07 38.16
CA ASN A 314 -19.53 -13.79 37.77
C ASN A 314 -20.19 -14.97 37.02
N LEU A 315 -19.41 -15.86 36.41
CA LEU A 315 -19.87 -17.10 35.80
C LEU A 315 -19.96 -18.27 36.78
N GLY A 316 -19.68 -18.06 38.08
CA GLY A 316 -19.65 -19.10 39.11
C GLY A 316 -18.39 -19.97 39.11
N GLN A 317 -17.37 -19.61 38.32
CA GLN A 317 -16.11 -20.34 38.21
C GLN A 317 -15.11 -19.86 39.27
N TYR A 318 -15.45 -20.08 40.54
CA TYR A 318 -14.73 -19.49 41.67
C TYR A 318 -13.30 -20.01 41.81
N ALA A 319 -13.06 -21.30 41.54
CA ALA A 319 -11.73 -21.90 41.65
C ALA A 319 -10.78 -21.33 40.58
N GLU A 320 -11.27 -21.11 39.36
CA GLU A 320 -10.52 -20.50 38.26
C GLU A 320 -10.27 -19.01 38.50
N ALA A 321 -11.25 -18.31 39.08
CA ALA A 321 -11.08 -16.92 39.49
C ALA A 321 -9.98 -16.76 40.56
N ILE A 322 -9.94 -17.68 41.55
CA ILE A 322 -8.88 -17.69 42.58
C ILE A 322 -7.50 -17.82 41.96
N LYS A 323 -7.30 -18.68 40.94
CA LYS A 323 -6.02 -18.82 40.25
C LYS A 323 -5.58 -17.52 39.58
N ASP A 324 -6.51 -16.78 38.98
CA ASP A 324 -6.21 -15.49 38.37
C ASP A 324 -5.84 -14.45 39.43
N TYR A 325 -6.58 -14.38 40.55
CA TYR A 325 -6.24 -13.48 41.65
C TYR A 325 -4.93 -13.85 42.34
N ASP A 326 -4.61 -15.14 42.47
CA ASP A 326 -3.32 -15.61 42.97
C ASP A 326 -2.17 -15.08 42.12
N HIS A 327 -2.31 -15.11 40.79
CA HIS A 327 -1.30 -14.60 39.88
C HIS A 327 -1.20 -13.07 39.93
N ALA A 328 -2.33 -12.37 39.98
CA ALA A 328 -2.35 -10.91 40.16
C ALA A 328 -1.62 -10.49 41.44
N ILE A 329 -1.82 -11.20 42.55
CA ILE A 329 -1.15 -10.94 43.84
C ILE A 329 0.35 -11.27 43.78
N GLN A 330 0.76 -12.24 42.97
CA GLN A 330 2.19 -12.52 42.74
C GLN A 330 2.87 -11.36 41.99
N LEU A 331 2.16 -10.73 41.05
CA LEU A 331 2.64 -9.59 40.28
C LEU A 331 2.61 -8.29 41.08
N ASP A 332 1.53 -8.03 41.82
CA ASP A 332 1.36 -6.89 42.72
C ASP A 332 0.91 -7.33 44.13
N PRO A 333 1.86 -7.55 45.06
CA PRO A 333 1.55 -7.97 46.42
C PRO A 333 0.84 -6.90 47.28
N ASP A 334 0.77 -5.65 46.81
CA ASP A 334 0.17 -4.52 47.53
C ASP A 334 -1.23 -4.15 47.01
N ASP A 335 -1.78 -4.89 46.04
CA ASP A 335 -3.14 -4.67 45.55
C ASP A 335 -4.21 -5.23 46.52
N ALA A 336 -4.80 -4.33 47.31
CA ALA A 336 -5.90 -4.64 48.21
C ALA A 336 -7.14 -5.23 47.49
N ILE A 337 -7.38 -4.87 46.22
CA ILE A 337 -8.55 -5.31 45.44
C ILE A 337 -8.41 -6.78 45.08
N ALA A 338 -7.24 -7.23 44.62
CA ALA A 338 -7.00 -8.65 44.33
C ALA A 338 -7.20 -9.54 45.56
N TYR A 339 -6.67 -9.18 46.73
CA TYR A 339 -6.92 -9.93 47.97
C TYR A 339 -8.41 -9.97 48.32
N HIS A 340 -9.09 -8.83 48.25
CA HIS A 340 -10.52 -8.75 48.52
C HIS A 340 -11.33 -9.67 47.58
N ASN A 341 -11.06 -9.63 46.27
CA ASN A 341 -11.77 -10.44 45.29
C ASN A 341 -11.50 -11.94 45.45
N ARG A 342 -10.25 -12.31 45.79
CA ARG A 342 -9.91 -13.69 46.16
C ARG A 342 -10.64 -14.13 47.43
N GLY A 343 -10.74 -13.25 48.42
CA GLY A 343 -11.49 -13.49 49.66
C GLY A 343 -12.98 -13.74 49.42
N ILE A 344 -13.61 -13.00 48.50
CA ILE A 344 -15.00 -13.24 48.09
C ILE A 344 -15.13 -14.64 47.45
N ALA A 345 -14.29 -14.96 46.46
CA ALA A 345 -14.36 -16.25 45.79
C ALA A 345 -14.17 -17.43 46.76
N LYS A 346 -13.30 -17.26 47.76
CA LYS A 346 -13.09 -18.23 48.84
C LYS A 346 -14.30 -18.36 49.77
N ASN A 347 -14.97 -17.26 50.10
CA ASN A 347 -16.24 -17.30 50.86
C ASN A 347 -17.31 -18.13 50.13
N ASP A 348 -17.44 -17.96 48.82
CA ASP A 348 -18.45 -18.68 48.03
C ASP A 348 -18.12 -20.17 47.87
N LEU A 349 -16.84 -20.54 47.99
CA LEU A 349 -16.40 -21.94 48.10
C LEU A 349 -16.45 -22.49 49.54
N GLY A 350 -16.86 -21.70 50.53
CA GLY A 350 -16.87 -22.10 51.94
C GLY A 350 -15.48 -22.15 52.61
N GLN A 351 -14.45 -21.63 51.95
CA GLN A 351 -13.07 -21.55 52.45
C GLN A 351 -12.91 -20.32 53.36
N TYR A 352 -13.69 -20.29 54.44
CA TYR A 352 -13.85 -19.10 55.27
C TYR A 352 -12.57 -18.68 56.00
N ALA A 353 -11.74 -19.62 56.45
CA ALA A 353 -10.50 -19.31 57.16
C ALA A 353 -9.49 -18.58 56.26
N GLU A 354 -9.38 -19.03 55.01
CA GLU A 354 -8.55 -18.41 53.97
C GLU A 354 -9.12 -17.06 53.52
N ALA A 355 -10.44 -16.95 53.40
CA ALA A 355 -11.10 -15.69 53.11
C ALA A 355 -10.84 -14.62 54.18
N VAL A 356 -10.82 -15.00 55.47
CA VAL A 356 -10.43 -14.09 56.57
C VAL A 356 -8.99 -13.59 56.40
N LYS A 357 -8.05 -14.47 56.04
CA LYS A 357 -6.65 -14.07 55.81
C LYS A 357 -6.53 -13.05 54.68
N ASP A 358 -7.24 -13.29 53.58
CA ASP A 358 -7.24 -12.38 52.44
C ASP A 358 -7.89 -11.03 52.79
N CYS A 359 -9.02 -11.04 53.49
CA CYS A 359 -9.65 -9.78 53.93
C CYS A 359 -8.79 -9.03 54.95
N ASN A 360 -8.06 -9.72 55.84
CA ASN A 360 -7.09 -9.08 56.73
C ASN A 360 -6.01 -8.34 55.94
N GLN A 361 -5.50 -8.97 54.88
CA GLN A 361 -4.49 -8.37 54.03
C GLN A 361 -5.04 -7.17 53.26
N ALA A 362 -6.23 -7.27 52.68
CA ALA A 362 -6.91 -6.15 52.02
C ALA A 362 -7.14 -4.95 52.98
N ILE A 363 -7.55 -5.21 54.22
CA ILE A 363 -7.76 -4.18 55.25
C ILE A 363 -6.43 -3.57 55.72
N ARG A 364 -5.35 -4.38 55.80
CA ARG A 364 -4.01 -3.88 56.13
C ARG A 364 -3.50 -2.89 55.08
N LEU A 365 -3.69 -3.22 53.81
CA LEU A 365 -3.30 -2.39 52.68
C LEU A 365 -4.22 -1.16 52.53
N LYS A 366 -5.53 -1.34 52.77
CA LYS A 366 -6.54 -0.29 52.66
C LYS A 366 -7.48 -0.29 53.89
N PRO A 367 -7.14 0.45 54.97
CA PRO A 367 -7.90 0.44 56.22
C PRO A 367 -9.32 1.00 56.15
N ASP A 368 -9.66 1.78 55.12
CA ASP A 368 -11.00 2.32 54.88
C ASP A 368 -11.83 1.46 53.91
N TYR A 369 -11.37 0.25 53.59
CA TYR A 369 -12.04 -0.61 52.61
C TYR A 369 -13.29 -1.30 53.17
N VAL A 370 -14.42 -0.60 53.16
CA VAL A 370 -15.73 -1.06 53.67
C VAL A 370 -16.08 -2.49 53.24
N LYS A 371 -15.94 -2.80 51.94
CA LYS A 371 -16.30 -4.12 51.38
C LYS A 371 -15.45 -5.25 51.98
N ALA A 372 -14.18 -5.01 52.30
CA ALA A 372 -13.32 -6.00 52.93
C ALA A 372 -13.76 -6.32 54.37
N TYR A 373 -14.22 -5.33 55.14
CA TYR A 373 -14.82 -5.59 56.46
C TYR A 373 -16.11 -6.41 56.36
N ILE A 374 -16.99 -6.07 55.41
CA ILE A 374 -18.22 -6.84 55.18
C ILE A 374 -17.87 -8.29 54.86
N ASN A 375 -16.95 -8.53 53.92
CA ASN A 375 -16.60 -9.88 53.48
C ASN A 375 -15.84 -10.68 54.55
N ARG A 376 -15.02 -10.02 55.38
CA ARG A 376 -14.43 -10.65 56.57
C ARG A 376 -15.49 -11.02 57.60
N GLY A 377 -16.50 -10.17 57.80
CA GLY A 377 -17.64 -10.45 58.66
C GLY A 377 -18.46 -11.65 58.16
N VAL A 378 -18.68 -11.75 56.85
CA VAL A 378 -19.36 -12.91 56.23
C VAL A 378 -18.55 -14.18 56.47
N ALA A 379 -17.24 -14.15 56.23
CA ALA A 379 -16.33 -15.28 56.47
C ALA A 379 -16.35 -15.74 57.94
N LYS A 380 -16.20 -14.79 58.87
CA LYS A 380 -16.24 -15.06 60.33
C LYS A 380 -17.59 -15.63 60.77
N ARG A 381 -18.70 -15.13 60.22
CA ARG A 381 -20.03 -15.70 60.47
C ARG A 381 -20.12 -17.15 59.97
N GLY A 382 -19.55 -17.45 58.80
CA GLY A 382 -19.44 -18.82 58.27
C GLY A 382 -18.61 -19.76 59.15
N LEU A 383 -17.61 -19.23 59.87
CA LEU A 383 -16.84 -19.96 60.89
C LEU A 383 -17.55 -20.08 62.26
N GLY A 384 -18.77 -19.54 62.41
CA GLY A 384 -19.47 -19.47 63.69
C GLY A 384 -18.94 -18.37 64.64
N GLN A 385 -18.01 -17.54 64.20
CA GLN A 385 -17.42 -16.43 64.97
C GLN A 385 -18.32 -15.19 64.92
N HIS A 386 -19.59 -15.33 65.32
CA HIS A 386 -20.61 -14.31 65.13
C HIS A 386 -20.31 -12.98 65.84
N ALA A 387 -19.74 -13.02 67.06
CA ALA A 387 -19.36 -11.80 67.78
C ALA A 387 -18.25 -11.01 67.08
N GLU A 388 -17.28 -11.70 66.49
CA GLU A 388 -16.20 -11.06 65.72
C GLU A 388 -16.70 -10.54 64.37
N ALA A 389 -17.69 -11.21 63.77
CA ALA A 389 -18.37 -10.71 62.57
C ALA A 389 -19.12 -9.39 62.87
N ILE A 390 -19.80 -9.29 64.01
CA ILE A 390 -20.48 -8.05 64.44
C ILE A 390 -19.49 -6.89 64.56
N LYS A 391 -18.29 -7.11 65.14
CA LYS A 391 -17.25 -6.06 65.23
C LYS A 391 -16.81 -5.55 63.85
N ASP A 392 -16.71 -6.44 62.87
CA ASP A 392 -16.38 -6.05 61.49
C ASP A 392 -17.50 -5.24 60.84
N TYR A 393 -18.76 -5.63 61.04
CA TYR A 393 -19.91 -4.86 60.56
C TYR A 393 -20.04 -3.50 61.27
N ASP A 394 -19.71 -3.40 62.56
CA ASP A 394 -19.66 -2.14 63.29
C ASP A 394 -18.61 -1.20 62.70
N GLN A 395 -17.44 -1.72 62.33
CA GLN A 395 -16.41 -0.94 61.63
C GLN A 395 -16.88 -0.52 60.23
N ALA A 396 -17.51 -1.41 59.48
CA ALA A 396 -18.05 -1.09 58.16
C ALA A 396 -19.14 0.00 58.23
N ILE A 397 -20.03 -0.04 59.25
CA ILE A 397 -21.04 1.01 59.49
C ILE A 397 -20.41 2.35 59.88
N ARG A 398 -19.31 2.34 60.65
CA ARG A 398 -18.58 3.58 60.95
C ARG A 398 -18.02 4.24 59.69
N LEU A 399 -17.60 3.44 58.71
CA LEU A 399 -17.03 3.93 57.45
C LEU A 399 -18.12 4.31 56.43
N ASP A 400 -19.20 3.54 56.35
CA ASP A 400 -20.35 3.82 55.47
C ASP A 400 -21.68 3.51 56.18
N PRO A 401 -22.28 4.51 56.85
CA PRO A 401 -23.50 4.31 57.63
C PRO A 401 -24.76 4.18 56.77
N ASN A 402 -24.69 4.41 55.45
CA ASN A 402 -25.86 4.41 54.56
C ASN A 402 -25.98 3.13 53.72
N TYR A 403 -25.11 2.14 53.96
CA TYR A 403 -25.12 0.90 53.19
C TYR A 403 -26.00 -0.18 53.86
N ALA A 404 -27.22 -0.36 53.34
CA ALA A 404 -28.23 -1.28 53.88
C ALA A 404 -27.73 -2.72 54.11
N LEU A 405 -26.87 -3.23 53.22
CA LEU A 405 -26.32 -4.58 53.29
C LEU A 405 -25.56 -4.84 54.60
N ILE A 406 -24.90 -3.82 55.15
CA ILE A 406 -24.10 -3.99 56.38
C ILE A 406 -25.01 -4.25 57.58
N TYR A 407 -26.09 -3.48 57.72
CA TYR A 407 -27.07 -3.68 58.78
C TYR A 407 -27.77 -5.02 58.65
N TYR A 408 -28.17 -5.41 57.44
CA TYR A 408 -28.74 -6.72 57.17
C TYR A 408 -27.80 -7.85 57.63
N ASN A 409 -26.52 -7.78 57.26
CA ASN A 409 -25.53 -8.80 57.64
C ASN A 409 -25.22 -8.80 59.15
N ARG A 410 -25.20 -7.64 59.81
CA ARG A 410 -25.07 -7.54 61.26
C ARG A 410 -26.30 -8.12 61.99
N GLY A 411 -27.49 -7.86 61.47
CA GLY A 411 -28.75 -8.44 61.95
C GLY A 411 -28.74 -9.97 61.85
N ASN A 412 -28.24 -10.52 60.74
CA ASN A 412 -28.05 -11.97 60.57
C ASN A 412 -27.12 -12.54 61.64
N ALA A 413 -25.96 -11.91 61.86
CA ALA A 413 -25.00 -12.36 62.88
C ALA A 413 -25.56 -12.28 64.31
N LYS A 414 -26.32 -11.21 64.64
CA LYS A 414 -27.00 -11.08 65.94
C LYS A 414 -28.09 -12.13 66.15
N ARG A 415 -28.87 -12.43 65.10
CA ARG A 415 -29.87 -13.50 65.14
C ARG A 415 -29.23 -14.87 65.40
N ASP A 416 -28.07 -15.14 64.80
CA ASP A 416 -27.34 -16.40 65.04
C ASP A 416 -26.80 -16.51 66.49
N LEU A 417 -26.65 -15.36 67.19
CA LEU A 417 -26.39 -15.30 68.64
C LEU A 417 -27.67 -15.27 69.50
N TYR A 418 -28.85 -15.54 68.91
CA TYR A 418 -30.16 -15.45 69.55
C TYR A 418 -30.54 -14.04 70.06
N GLN A 419 -29.82 -12.99 69.65
CA GLN A 419 -30.11 -11.58 69.95
C GLN A 419 -31.19 -11.04 69.00
N ASN A 420 -32.38 -11.65 69.06
CA ASN A 420 -33.45 -11.40 68.08
C ASN A 420 -33.97 -9.95 68.13
N ALA A 421 -34.04 -9.32 69.30
CA ALA A 421 -34.50 -7.93 69.42
C ALA A 421 -33.54 -6.93 68.78
N GLU A 422 -32.23 -7.12 68.98
CA GLU A 422 -31.18 -6.30 68.37
C GLU A 422 -31.07 -6.56 66.87
N ALA A 423 -31.30 -7.81 66.42
CA ALA A 423 -31.37 -8.16 65.01
C ALA A 423 -32.52 -7.43 64.31
N ILE A 424 -33.71 -7.35 64.93
CA ILE A 424 -34.86 -6.60 64.39
C ILE A 424 -34.50 -5.13 64.16
N LYS A 425 -33.83 -4.47 65.12
CA LYS A 425 -33.39 -3.07 64.97
C LYS A 425 -32.48 -2.86 63.75
N ASP A 426 -31.58 -3.82 63.50
CA ASP A 426 -30.68 -3.77 62.35
C ASP A 426 -31.46 -4.00 61.03
N TYR A 427 -32.38 -4.96 61.00
CA TYR A 427 -33.24 -5.15 59.81
C TYR A 427 -34.14 -3.94 59.55
N ASP A 428 -34.69 -3.31 60.59
CA ASP A 428 -35.47 -2.07 60.45
C ASP A 428 -34.63 -0.96 59.82
N HIS A 429 -33.36 -0.86 60.19
CA HIS A 429 -32.45 0.11 59.60
C HIS A 429 -32.12 -0.23 58.13
N ALA A 430 -31.83 -1.50 57.84
CA ALA A 430 -31.61 -1.95 56.46
C ALA A 430 -32.81 -1.67 55.55
N ILE A 431 -34.04 -1.91 56.04
CA ILE A 431 -35.29 -1.65 55.33
C ILE A 431 -35.54 -0.16 55.15
N ARG A 432 -35.17 0.67 56.13
CA ARG A 432 -35.27 2.13 55.99
C ARG A 432 -34.37 2.68 54.89
N LEU A 433 -33.17 2.12 54.77
CA LEU A 433 -32.21 2.47 53.72
C LEU A 433 -32.60 1.88 52.36
N ASN A 434 -33.19 0.68 52.35
CA ASN A 434 -33.71 0.02 51.15
C ASN A 434 -35.10 -0.59 51.40
N PRO A 435 -36.19 0.16 51.10
CA PRO A 435 -37.56 -0.30 51.33
C PRO A 435 -37.99 -1.53 50.53
N ASP A 436 -37.26 -1.88 49.47
CA ASP A 436 -37.49 -3.04 48.61
C ASP A 436 -36.53 -4.21 48.91
N TYR A 437 -35.96 -4.26 50.11
CA TYR A 437 -35.05 -5.34 50.51
C TYR A 437 -35.81 -6.59 51.01
N ALA A 438 -36.28 -7.43 50.09
CA ALA A 438 -37.09 -8.62 50.40
C ALA A 438 -36.48 -9.54 51.48
N ASP A 439 -35.18 -9.85 51.39
CA ASP A 439 -34.49 -10.70 52.37
C ASP A 439 -34.49 -10.11 53.79
N ALA A 440 -34.37 -8.79 53.90
CA ALA A 440 -34.38 -8.11 55.20
C ALA A 440 -35.76 -8.23 55.87
N TYR A 441 -36.86 -8.11 55.12
CA TYR A 441 -38.20 -8.39 55.64
C TYR A 441 -38.33 -9.84 56.07
N ASN A 442 -37.92 -10.79 55.23
CA ASN A 442 -38.00 -12.21 55.60
C ASN A 442 -37.21 -12.50 56.88
N ASN A 443 -35.97 -12.01 57.00
CA ASN A 443 -35.15 -12.28 58.17
C ASN A 443 -35.61 -11.54 59.43
N ARG A 444 -36.22 -10.36 59.30
CA ARG A 444 -36.93 -9.68 60.40
C ARG A 444 -38.14 -10.48 60.86
N GLY A 445 -38.90 -11.05 59.93
CA GLY A 445 -40.02 -11.95 60.23
C GLY A 445 -39.58 -13.17 61.03
N VAL A 446 -38.46 -13.80 60.65
CA VAL A 446 -37.88 -14.93 61.40
C VAL A 446 -37.48 -14.50 62.82
N ALA A 447 -36.82 -13.36 62.97
CA ALA A 447 -36.44 -12.85 64.29
C ALA A 447 -37.66 -12.53 65.17
N LYS A 448 -38.72 -11.95 64.60
CA LYS A 448 -40.00 -11.70 65.29
C LYS A 448 -40.70 -13.00 65.70
N GLN A 449 -40.70 -14.01 64.82
CA GLN A 449 -41.24 -15.33 65.12
C GLN A 449 -40.52 -15.98 66.30
N ASN A 450 -39.18 -15.88 66.36
CA ASN A 450 -38.38 -16.36 67.48
C ASN A 450 -38.73 -15.67 68.82
N LEU A 451 -39.28 -14.46 68.77
CA LEU A 451 -39.78 -13.71 69.94
C LEU A 451 -41.28 -13.94 70.22
N GLY A 452 -41.95 -14.82 69.46
CA GLY A 452 -43.39 -15.10 69.61
C GLY A 452 -44.32 -14.07 68.95
N LEU A 453 -43.79 -13.09 68.22
CA LEU A 453 -44.55 -12.03 67.55
C LEU A 453 -45.13 -12.53 66.20
N ARG A 454 -46.03 -13.52 66.27
CA ARG A 454 -46.50 -14.29 65.10
C ARG A 454 -47.18 -13.42 64.03
N GLU A 455 -48.06 -12.50 64.43
CA GLU A 455 -48.79 -11.64 63.49
C GLU A 455 -47.88 -10.64 62.79
N GLU A 456 -46.88 -10.10 63.49
CA GLU A 456 -45.90 -9.20 62.88
C GLU A 456 -44.95 -9.94 61.93
N ALA A 457 -44.55 -11.16 62.29
CA ALA A 457 -43.76 -12.02 61.41
C ALA A 457 -44.50 -12.34 60.11
N LYS A 458 -45.80 -12.64 60.20
CA LYS A 458 -46.66 -12.89 59.03
C LYS A 458 -46.69 -11.69 58.08
N LYS A 459 -46.84 -10.47 58.60
CA LYS A 459 -46.80 -9.23 57.80
C LYS A 459 -45.47 -9.06 57.07
N ASP A 460 -44.36 -9.36 57.74
CA ASP A 460 -43.02 -9.29 57.15
C ASP A 460 -42.83 -10.31 56.01
N TYR A 461 -43.28 -11.55 56.20
CA TYR A 461 -43.23 -12.57 55.14
C TYR A 461 -44.11 -12.20 53.94
N GLN A 462 -45.29 -11.63 54.17
CA GLN A 462 -46.16 -11.14 53.10
C GLN A 462 -45.49 -9.99 52.32
N LYS A 463 -44.84 -9.06 53.02
CA LYS A 463 -44.13 -7.96 52.39
C LYS A 463 -42.92 -8.45 51.58
N ALA A 464 -42.12 -9.36 52.13
CA ALA A 464 -41.02 -10.00 51.42
C ALA A 464 -41.48 -10.66 50.12
N PHE A 465 -42.56 -11.45 50.17
CA PHE A 465 -43.15 -12.11 49.00
C PHE A 465 -43.75 -11.12 47.99
N SER A 466 -44.30 -9.99 48.44
CA SER A 466 -44.81 -8.94 47.55
C SER A 466 -43.70 -8.22 46.78
N ILE A 467 -42.50 -8.13 47.36
CA ILE A 467 -41.32 -7.53 46.73
C ILE A 467 -40.69 -8.54 45.76
N ASP A 468 -40.47 -9.77 46.22
CA ASP A 468 -39.94 -10.87 45.41
C ASP A 468 -40.85 -12.11 45.50
N PRO A 469 -41.75 -12.30 44.53
CA PRO A 469 -42.62 -13.48 44.46
C PRO A 469 -41.86 -14.80 44.28
N ASN A 470 -40.60 -14.77 43.85
CA ASN A 470 -39.77 -15.96 43.66
C ASN A 470 -38.99 -16.34 44.92
N LEU A 471 -39.09 -15.56 46.00
CA LEU A 471 -38.43 -15.84 47.27
C LEU A 471 -39.11 -17.01 48.02
N GLU A 472 -38.77 -18.24 47.61
CA GLU A 472 -39.38 -19.47 48.14
C GLU A 472 -39.27 -19.61 49.66
N ILE A 473 -38.22 -19.07 50.28
CA ILE A 473 -38.07 -19.07 51.74
C ILE A 473 -39.18 -18.27 52.44
N ALA A 474 -39.57 -17.11 51.92
CA ALA A 474 -40.63 -16.29 52.48
C ALA A 474 -42.00 -16.97 52.33
N LYS A 475 -42.25 -17.56 51.16
CA LYS A 475 -43.44 -18.37 50.88
C LYS A 475 -43.56 -19.57 51.82
N ASN A 476 -42.47 -20.28 52.07
CA ASN A 476 -42.44 -21.42 52.99
C ASN A 476 -42.67 -20.99 54.44
N ASN A 477 -42.09 -19.86 54.87
CA ASN A 477 -42.31 -19.30 56.20
C ASN A 477 -43.77 -18.86 56.39
N LEU A 478 -44.38 -18.26 55.37
CA LEU A 478 -45.80 -17.88 55.39
C LEU A 478 -46.73 -19.09 55.53
N LYS A 479 -46.44 -20.19 54.82
CA LYS A 479 -47.18 -21.46 54.93
C LYS A 479 -47.09 -22.11 56.31
N LYS A 480 -45.96 -21.95 57.02
CA LYS A 480 -45.78 -22.48 58.38
C LYS A 480 -46.54 -21.67 59.44
N LEU A 481 -46.86 -20.41 59.14
CA LEU A 481 -47.56 -19.50 60.06
C LEU A 481 -49.07 -19.41 59.82
N GLY A 482 -49.54 -19.70 58.60
CA GLY A 482 -50.95 -19.98 58.30
C GLY A 482 -51.37 -21.32 58.86
#